data_AF-A0A7S4N060-F1
#
_entry.id   AF-A0A7S4N060-F1
#
_cell.length_a   1.000
_cell.length_b   1.000
_cell.length_c   1.000
_cell.angle_alpha   90.00
_cell.angle_beta   90.00
_cell.angle_gamma   90.00
#
_symmetry.space_group_name_H-M   'P 1'
#
loop_
_entity.id
_entity.type
_entity.pdbx_description
1 polymer ?
#
loop_
_entity_poly.entity_id
_entity_poly.type
_entity_poly.pdbx_seq_one_letter_code
_entity_poly.pdbx_strand_id
1 'polypeptide(L)'
;AGPSPSSGHSSSSSSSSSSSSEFFRTLVSRLQGDFDNYRQVERDRSEGMLPREGGGHEWMHCTVVPVEGRALEALNGAIAAPRGGEGEGEADAAVLSAFYFDGVPERIFRFRMYALNYCRGGDGDGKGEGEGEEGESARMRLYTLGPSVEGPLRAAPDAPERWGGALMASLLREDGNEEGSSSASAAAPRPPPFRLLEGCDVLWTPTPHRTRHAYAARNRPERALHAVMTNDGAVVPSVMKPGTYLRVRDELSLWEDELWINDRGFAPECDRTDDPGNIGEDDWVYGNRRGVPYAMERAARFSTVDGDGGDDDDDAVFAREVVDAALAWTMGSSWRDEDEYCERMEAVGGPSAIMNIPGKK
;
A
#
# COMPACT_ATOMS: atom_id res chain seq x y z
N ALA A 1 5.55 46.86 55.31
CA ALA A 1 5.72 45.43 54.99
C ALA A 1 4.37 44.86 54.65
N GLY A 2 4.07 44.70 53.35
CA GLY A 2 2.87 44.04 52.85
C GLY A 2 3.30 43.09 51.73
N PRO A 3 2.82 41.84 51.69
CA PRO A 3 3.28 40.88 50.70
C PRO A 3 2.56 41.09 49.35
N SER A 4 3.35 41.09 48.28
CA SER A 4 2.89 41.12 46.89
C SER A 4 2.28 39.77 46.49
N PRO A 5 1.20 39.74 45.69
CA PRO A 5 0.69 38.49 45.12
C PRO A 5 1.50 38.11 43.88
N SER A 6 2.12 36.94 43.91
CA SER A 6 2.78 36.32 42.76
C SER A 6 1.73 35.65 41.86
N SER A 7 1.59 36.16 40.64
CA SER A 7 0.81 35.57 39.56
C SER A 7 1.46 34.29 39.06
N GLY A 8 0.90 33.13 39.45
CA GLY A 8 1.24 31.84 38.88
C GLY A 8 0.59 31.67 37.52
N HIS A 9 1.38 31.68 36.46
CA HIS A 9 0.96 31.21 35.15
C HIS A 9 1.05 29.67 35.13
N SER A 10 -0.08 29.02 35.35
CA SER A 10 -0.26 27.60 35.07
C SER A 10 -0.34 27.42 33.55
N SER A 11 0.79 27.17 32.92
CA SER A 11 0.85 26.69 31.53
C SER A 11 0.27 25.28 31.48
N SER A 12 -1.03 25.18 31.22
CA SER A 12 -1.70 23.93 30.88
C SER A 12 -1.17 23.44 29.54
N SER A 13 -0.17 22.57 29.58
CA SER A 13 0.23 21.74 28.45
C SER A 13 -0.96 20.86 28.09
N SER A 14 -1.72 21.29 27.08
CA SER A 14 -2.80 20.51 26.48
C SER A 14 -2.18 19.28 25.84
N SER A 15 -2.15 18.18 26.59
CA SER A 15 -1.96 16.84 26.07
C SER A 15 -3.17 16.47 25.21
N SER A 16 -3.21 17.02 24.00
CA SER A 16 -4.08 16.55 22.92
C SER A 16 -3.58 15.19 22.47
N SER A 17 -3.74 14.18 23.34
CA SER A 17 -3.64 12.79 22.93
C SER A 17 -4.70 12.60 21.86
N SER A 18 -4.23 12.54 20.62
CA SER A 18 -5.01 12.28 19.43
C SER A 18 -5.72 10.95 19.63
N SER A 19 -6.97 11.01 20.09
CA SER A 19 -7.86 9.87 20.03
C SER A 19 -8.16 9.63 18.55
N SER A 20 -7.24 8.95 17.85
CA SER A 20 -7.49 8.43 16.51
C SER A 20 -8.85 7.71 16.52
N SER A 21 -9.69 7.96 15.52
CA SER A 21 -11.00 7.32 15.47
C SER A 21 -10.87 5.80 15.46
N GLU A 22 -11.92 5.12 15.90
CA GLU A 22 -12.03 3.66 15.78
C GLU A 22 -11.89 3.23 14.31
N PHE A 23 -12.42 4.02 13.37
CA PHE A 23 -12.23 3.83 11.93
C PHE A 23 -10.75 3.78 11.54
N PHE A 24 -9.96 4.80 11.91
CA PHE A 24 -8.56 4.88 11.49
C PHE A 24 -7.72 3.76 12.08
N ARG A 25 -7.93 3.44 13.37
CA ARG A 25 -7.26 2.30 14.02
C ARG A 25 -7.61 0.98 13.34
N THR A 26 -8.89 0.79 13.00
CA THR A 26 -9.36 -0.40 12.28
C THR A 26 -8.75 -0.49 10.89
N LEU A 27 -8.63 0.64 10.17
CA LEU A 27 -7.99 0.70 8.86
C LEU A 27 -6.54 0.25 8.93
N VAL A 28 -5.73 0.89 9.77
CA VAL A 28 -4.30 0.59 9.89
C VAL A 28 -4.09 -0.86 10.32
N SER A 29 -4.82 -1.32 11.35
CA SER A 29 -4.70 -2.69 11.86
C SER A 29 -5.10 -3.76 10.84
N ARG A 30 -6.10 -3.50 9.99
CA ARG A 30 -6.50 -4.46 8.93
C ARG A 30 -5.61 -4.36 7.70
N LEU A 31 -5.02 -3.21 7.41
CA LEU A 31 -4.25 -3.04 6.18
C LEU A 31 -2.95 -3.86 6.19
N GLN A 32 -2.34 -4.06 7.37
CA GLN A 32 -1.11 -4.84 7.53
C GLN A 32 -1.35 -6.36 7.45
N GLY A 33 -0.39 -7.09 6.89
CA GLY A 33 -0.40 -8.56 6.79
C GLY A 33 0.05 -9.07 5.42
N ASP A 34 -0.01 -10.39 5.27
CA ASP A 34 0.22 -11.11 4.01
C ASP A 34 -1.13 -11.50 3.41
N PHE A 35 -1.35 -11.17 2.14
CA PHE A 35 -2.59 -11.42 1.40
C PHE A 35 -2.29 -12.12 0.07
N ASP A 36 -3.14 -13.06 -0.34
CA ASP A 36 -2.92 -13.88 -1.52
C ASP A 36 -4.24 -14.23 -2.22
N ASN A 37 -4.27 -14.23 -3.56
CA ASN A 37 -5.48 -14.58 -4.34
C ASN A 37 -5.46 -16.00 -4.93
N TYR A 38 -4.63 -16.92 -4.43
CA TYR A 38 -4.45 -18.26 -4.99
C TYR A 38 -5.77 -19.01 -5.21
N ARG A 39 -6.69 -19.02 -4.23
CA ARG A 39 -7.99 -19.70 -4.36
C ARG A 39 -8.87 -19.10 -5.45
N GLN A 40 -8.78 -17.79 -5.69
CA GLN A 40 -9.44 -17.14 -6.82
C GLN A 40 -8.87 -17.66 -8.14
N VAL A 41 -7.54 -17.74 -8.24
CA VAL A 41 -6.85 -18.24 -9.44
C VAL A 41 -7.15 -19.71 -9.69
N GLU A 42 -7.11 -20.55 -8.66
CA GLU A 42 -7.46 -21.98 -8.77
C GLU A 42 -8.87 -22.17 -9.32
N ARG A 43 -9.84 -21.38 -8.81
CA ARG A 43 -11.21 -21.37 -9.33
C ARG A 43 -11.26 -20.95 -10.80
N ASP A 44 -10.59 -19.84 -11.15
CA ASP A 44 -10.54 -19.38 -12.53
C ASP A 44 -10.00 -20.46 -13.48
N ARG A 45 -8.95 -21.17 -13.07
CA ARG A 45 -8.35 -22.24 -13.87
C ARG A 45 -9.26 -23.46 -14.00
N SER A 46 -9.97 -23.81 -12.93
CA SER A 46 -11.00 -24.86 -12.97
C SER A 46 -12.15 -24.54 -13.94
N GLU A 47 -12.40 -23.26 -14.18
CA GLU A 47 -13.39 -22.76 -15.13
C GLU A 47 -12.81 -22.51 -16.54
N GLY A 48 -11.54 -22.86 -16.78
CA GLY A 48 -10.85 -22.69 -18.05
C GLY A 48 -10.44 -21.25 -18.37
N MET A 49 -10.46 -20.36 -17.38
CA MET A 49 -10.07 -18.96 -17.55
C MET A 49 -8.57 -18.81 -17.35
N LEU A 50 -7.88 -18.35 -18.40
CA LEU A 50 -6.45 -18.07 -18.39
C LEU A 50 -6.20 -16.59 -18.00
N PRO A 51 -5.00 -16.20 -17.55
CA PRO A 51 -4.67 -14.80 -17.26
C PRO A 51 -4.97 -13.84 -18.42
N ARG A 52 -5.08 -12.54 -18.11
CA ARG A 52 -5.10 -11.43 -19.08
C ARG A 52 -6.22 -11.53 -20.11
N GLU A 53 -5.89 -11.76 -21.38
CA GLU A 53 -6.84 -11.93 -22.47
C GLU A 53 -7.79 -13.12 -22.22
N GLY A 54 -7.39 -14.10 -21.40
CA GLY A 54 -8.26 -15.22 -21.00
C GLY A 54 -9.29 -14.87 -19.92
N GLY A 55 -9.26 -13.66 -19.36
CA GLY A 55 -10.23 -13.17 -18.38
C GLY A 55 -10.12 -13.74 -16.96
N GLY A 56 -9.16 -14.62 -16.70
CA GLY A 56 -8.78 -15.08 -15.37
C GLY A 56 -7.73 -14.16 -14.75
N HIS A 57 -7.53 -14.31 -13.44
CA HIS A 57 -6.57 -13.55 -12.67
C HIS A 57 -5.17 -14.17 -12.72
N GLU A 58 -4.14 -13.32 -12.62
CA GLU A 58 -2.79 -13.72 -12.23
C GLU A 58 -2.74 -14.08 -10.74
N TRP A 59 -1.84 -15.00 -10.37
CA TRP A 59 -1.57 -15.29 -8.97
C TRP A 59 -0.60 -14.26 -8.39
N MET A 60 -1.10 -13.43 -7.50
CA MET A 60 -0.37 -12.37 -6.82
C MET A 60 -0.47 -12.51 -5.31
N HIS A 61 0.66 -12.21 -4.68
CA HIS A 61 0.77 -12.04 -3.24
C HIS A 61 1.07 -10.57 -2.92
N CYS A 62 0.52 -10.07 -1.82
CA CYS A 62 0.75 -8.73 -1.30
C CYS A 62 1.15 -8.83 0.18
N THR A 63 2.35 -8.34 0.50
CA THR A 63 2.81 -8.19 1.88
C THR A 63 2.77 -6.72 2.25
N VAL A 64 2.13 -6.37 3.36
CA VAL A 64 2.00 -5.01 3.90
C VAL A 64 2.54 -4.97 5.33
N VAL A 65 3.65 -4.28 5.53
CA VAL A 65 4.39 -4.21 6.80
C VAL A 65 4.20 -2.83 7.43
N PRO A 66 3.81 -2.73 8.70
CA PRO A 66 3.71 -1.44 9.39
C PRO A 66 5.08 -0.77 9.57
N VAL A 67 5.09 0.56 9.56
CA VAL A 67 6.24 1.40 9.90
C VAL A 67 5.88 2.18 11.17
N GLU A 68 6.58 1.89 12.27
CA GLU A 68 6.27 2.40 13.61
C GLU A 68 7.51 3.00 14.29
N GLY A 69 7.29 3.70 15.41
CA GLY A 69 8.36 4.25 16.26
C GLY A 69 9.31 5.16 15.50
N ARG A 70 10.62 4.99 15.74
CA ARG A 70 11.68 5.80 15.12
C ARG A 70 11.69 5.72 13.60
N ALA A 71 11.27 4.59 13.02
CA ALA A 71 11.14 4.43 11.57
C ALA A 71 10.11 5.37 10.96
N LEU A 72 8.98 5.57 11.65
CA LEU A 72 7.95 6.51 11.23
C LEU A 72 8.44 7.96 11.36
N GLU A 73 9.10 8.30 12.46
CA GLU A 73 9.69 9.64 12.68
C GLU A 73 10.72 9.99 11.59
N ALA A 74 11.65 9.08 11.30
CA ALA A 74 12.65 9.27 10.25
C ALA A 74 12.00 9.38 8.87
N LEU A 75 10.98 8.56 8.59
CA LEU A 75 10.21 8.62 7.35
C LEU A 75 9.52 9.98 7.21
N ASN A 76 8.89 10.48 8.27
CA ASN A 76 8.24 11.78 8.30
C ASN A 76 9.24 12.92 8.01
N GLY A 77 10.44 12.86 8.57
CA GLY A 77 11.54 13.78 8.24
C GLY A 77 11.92 13.71 6.75
N ALA A 78 12.01 12.51 6.19
CA ALA A 78 12.39 12.28 4.79
C ALA A 78 11.32 12.75 3.79
N ILE A 79 10.02 12.66 4.12
CA ILE A 79 8.94 13.10 3.24
C ILE A 79 8.54 14.57 3.42
N ALA A 80 8.86 15.19 4.56
CA ALA A 80 8.55 16.60 4.83
C ALA A 80 9.49 17.62 4.14
N ALA A 81 10.62 17.17 3.58
CA ALA A 81 11.63 18.06 3.00
C ALA A 81 11.26 18.60 1.60
N PRO A 82 11.87 19.72 1.17
CA PRO A 82 11.45 21.09 1.34
C PRO A 82 10.70 21.59 0.09
N ARG A 83 9.43 21.22 -0.08
CA ARG A 83 8.53 22.00 -0.93
C ARG A 83 7.85 23.00 -0.02
N GLY A 84 8.14 24.29 -0.15
CA GLY A 84 7.54 25.39 0.62
C GLY A 84 6.03 25.58 0.35
N GLY A 85 5.29 24.49 0.17
CA GLY A 85 3.84 24.45 0.18
C GLY A 85 3.39 24.16 1.61
N GLU A 86 2.66 25.10 2.18
CA GLU A 86 1.92 24.93 3.42
C GLU A 86 0.98 23.72 3.26
N GLY A 87 1.14 22.66 4.07
CA GLY A 87 0.07 21.67 4.26
C GLY A 87 0.39 20.19 4.06
N GLU A 88 1.63 19.77 3.78
CA GLU A 88 1.96 18.34 3.89
C GLU A 88 2.31 17.98 5.33
N GLY A 89 1.26 17.65 6.10
CA GLY A 89 1.39 17.20 7.48
C GLY A 89 2.13 15.87 7.60
N GLU A 90 2.68 15.64 8.79
CA GLU A 90 3.24 14.38 9.25
C GLU A 90 2.26 13.22 9.01
N ALA A 91 2.74 12.04 8.57
CA ALA A 91 1.88 10.87 8.42
C ALA A 91 1.46 10.34 9.81
N ASP A 92 0.17 10.09 10.00
CA ASP A 92 -0.35 9.49 11.24
C ASP A 92 0.01 8.00 11.34
N ALA A 93 0.18 7.33 10.19
CA ALA A 93 0.68 5.97 10.08
C ALA A 93 1.36 5.78 8.72
N ALA A 94 2.26 4.80 8.61
CA ALA A 94 2.82 4.40 7.33
C ALA A 94 2.97 2.88 7.22
N VAL A 95 2.95 2.37 6.00
CA VAL A 95 3.22 0.96 5.70
C VAL A 95 4.15 0.82 4.49
N LEU A 96 5.00 -0.20 4.50
CA LEU A 96 5.73 -0.70 3.33
C LEU A 96 4.91 -1.81 2.70
N SER A 97 4.82 -1.85 1.37
CA SER A 97 4.11 -2.91 0.66
C SER A 97 4.89 -3.45 -0.53
N ALA A 98 4.87 -4.77 -0.68
CA ALA A 98 5.44 -5.45 -1.83
C ALA A 98 4.42 -6.39 -2.47
N PHE A 99 4.41 -6.40 -3.80
CA PHE A 99 3.59 -7.29 -4.61
C PHE A 99 4.50 -8.16 -5.46
N TYR A 100 4.28 -9.47 -5.40
CA TYR A 100 5.06 -10.46 -6.12
C TYR A 100 4.16 -11.56 -6.69
N PHE A 101 4.65 -12.24 -7.72
CA PHE A 101 3.92 -13.30 -8.40
C PHE A 101 4.21 -14.66 -7.79
N ASP A 102 3.25 -15.56 -7.93
CA ASP A 102 3.43 -17.01 -7.75
C ASP A 102 3.90 -17.40 -6.33
N GLY A 103 3.64 -16.57 -5.31
CA GLY A 103 4.14 -16.80 -3.96
C GLY A 103 5.68 -16.85 -3.87
N VAL A 104 6.39 -16.16 -4.77
CA VAL A 104 7.86 -16.07 -4.78
C VAL A 104 8.30 -14.65 -4.41
N PRO A 105 8.66 -14.38 -3.13
CA PRO A 105 9.00 -13.05 -2.66
C PRO A 105 10.15 -12.37 -3.42
N GLU A 106 11.05 -13.11 -4.04
CA GLU A 106 12.14 -12.56 -4.86
C GLU A 106 11.64 -11.90 -6.16
N ARG A 107 10.41 -12.20 -6.57
CA ARG A 107 9.79 -11.71 -7.83
C ARG A 107 8.89 -10.50 -7.60
N ILE A 108 9.30 -9.58 -6.73
CA ILE A 108 8.58 -8.31 -6.49
C ILE A 108 8.54 -7.47 -7.77
N PHE A 109 7.33 -7.25 -8.28
CA PHE A 109 7.07 -6.40 -9.44
C PHE A 109 6.57 -5.00 -9.06
N ARG A 110 6.14 -4.80 -7.80
CA ARG A 110 5.74 -3.48 -7.26
C ARG A 110 6.15 -3.38 -5.80
N PHE A 111 6.91 -2.34 -5.46
CA PHE A 111 7.24 -1.96 -4.08
C PHE A 111 6.77 -0.52 -3.84
N ARG A 112 6.00 -0.27 -2.79
CA ARG A 112 5.48 1.05 -2.43
C ARG A 112 5.59 1.32 -0.95
N MET A 113 5.67 2.58 -0.60
CA MET A 113 5.38 3.07 0.74
C MET A 113 4.04 3.82 0.68
N TYR A 114 3.18 3.56 1.65
CA TYR A 114 1.91 4.27 1.81
C TYR A 114 1.92 5.06 3.11
N ALA A 115 1.70 6.37 3.02
CA ALA A 115 1.54 7.24 4.17
C ALA A 115 0.05 7.52 4.37
N LEU A 116 -0.47 7.32 5.57
CA LEU A 116 -1.87 7.48 5.91
C LEU A 116 -2.05 8.67 6.85
N ASN A 117 -3.06 9.49 6.55
CA ASN A 117 -3.48 10.60 7.37
C ASN A 117 -4.96 10.48 7.68
N TYR A 118 -5.31 10.60 8.95
CA TYR A 118 -6.70 10.69 9.37
C TYR A 118 -7.27 12.05 8.97
N CYS A 119 -8.43 12.05 8.30
CA CYS A 119 -9.10 13.27 7.88
C CYS A 119 -10.36 13.45 8.73
N ARG A 120 -10.38 14.52 9.54
CA ARG A 120 -11.58 14.89 10.31
C ARG A 120 -12.58 15.53 9.35
N GLY A 121 -13.86 15.11 9.45
CA GLY A 121 -14.94 15.74 8.70
C GLY A 121 -14.95 17.24 8.98
N GLY A 122 -14.71 18.06 7.95
CA GLY A 122 -14.60 19.52 8.06
C GLY A 122 -13.27 20.13 7.58
N ASP A 123 -12.20 19.35 7.46
CA ASP A 123 -10.87 19.86 7.04
C ASP A 123 -10.70 19.99 5.52
N GLY A 124 -11.76 19.72 4.74
CA GLY A 124 -11.73 19.83 3.28
C GLY A 124 -11.98 21.27 2.83
N ASP A 125 -10.99 21.88 2.17
CA ASP A 125 -11.14 23.11 1.38
C ASP A 125 -12.33 22.99 0.41
N GLY A 126 -13.49 23.47 0.85
CA GLY A 126 -14.77 23.19 0.25
C GLY A 126 -14.87 23.67 -1.20
N LYS A 127 -14.92 22.72 -2.14
CA LYS A 127 -15.52 22.88 -3.49
C LYS A 127 -16.15 21.61 -4.08
N GLY A 128 -16.36 20.56 -3.29
CA GLY A 128 -17.12 19.39 -3.74
C GLY A 128 -18.61 19.60 -3.48
N GLU A 129 -19.40 19.95 -4.50
CA GLU A 129 -20.87 20.10 -4.45
C GLU A 129 -21.63 18.76 -4.29
N GLY A 130 -21.03 17.78 -3.60
CA GLY A 130 -21.72 16.56 -3.22
C GLY A 130 -22.27 16.72 -1.81
N GLU A 131 -23.53 16.35 -1.58
CA GLU A 131 -24.14 16.13 -0.27
C GLU A 131 -23.43 14.98 0.47
N GLY A 132 -22.14 15.16 0.76
CA GLY A 132 -21.29 14.20 1.42
C GLY A 132 -21.56 14.26 2.91
N GLU A 133 -22.08 13.16 3.45
CA GLU A 133 -22.16 12.89 4.88
C GLU A 133 -20.83 13.27 5.54
N GLU A 134 -20.88 14.09 6.61
CA GLU A 134 -19.75 14.32 7.52
C GLU A 134 -19.30 12.97 8.09
N GLY A 135 -18.38 12.32 7.38
CA GLY A 135 -17.92 10.98 7.68
C GLY A 135 -16.44 10.95 8.04
N GLU A 136 -16.07 10.00 8.89
CA GLU A 136 -14.67 9.67 9.14
C GLU A 136 -14.02 9.19 7.83
N SER A 137 -12.82 9.69 7.53
CA SER A 137 -12.08 9.27 6.35
C SER A 137 -10.58 9.27 6.60
N ALA A 138 -9.82 8.62 5.73
CA ALA A 138 -8.36 8.64 5.79
C ALA A 138 -7.78 8.77 4.38
N ARG A 139 -6.89 9.73 4.20
CA ARG A 139 -6.13 9.87 2.96
C ARG A 139 -4.92 8.96 3.01
N MET A 140 -4.68 8.21 1.95
CA MET A 140 -3.47 7.41 1.78
C MET A 140 -2.72 7.92 0.55
N ARG A 141 -1.50 8.43 0.78
CA ARG A 141 -0.56 8.87 -0.26
C ARG A 141 0.38 7.75 -0.62
N LEU A 142 0.75 7.69 -1.90
CA LEU A 142 1.55 6.59 -2.46
C LEU A 142 2.93 7.11 -2.87
N TYR A 143 3.98 6.40 -2.44
CA TYR A 143 5.36 6.75 -2.76
C TYR A 143 6.06 5.59 -3.46
N THR A 144 6.84 5.91 -4.48
CA THR A 144 7.90 5.02 -4.98
C THR A 144 9.14 5.18 -4.12
N LEU A 145 9.85 4.08 -3.90
CA LEU A 145 11.09 4.07 -3.16
C LEU A 145 12.26 4.40 -4.10
N GLY A 146 13.20 5.20 -3.61
CA GLY A 146 14.47 5.44 -4.27
C GLY A 146 15.39 4.23 -4.14
N PRO A 147 16.41 4.08 -5.01
CA PRO A 147 17.32 2.93 -4.98
C PRO A 147 18.06 2.74 -3.64
N SER A 148 18.34 3.82 -2.90
CA SER A 148 19.00 3.77 -1.60
C SER A 148 18.17 3.05 -0.54
N VAL A 149 16.84 3.10 -0.65
CA VAL A 149 15.89 2.45 0.27
C VAL A 149 15.41 1.11 -0.31
N GLU A 150 15.03 1.06 -1.59
CA GLU A 150 14.44 -0.15 -2.19
C GLU A 150 15.44 -1.31 -2.26
N GLY A 151 16.72 -1.03 -2.53
CA GLY A 151 17.76 -2.05 -2.65
C GLY A 151 17.93 -2.91 -1.39
N PRO A 152 18.18 -2.29 -0.21
CA PRO A 152 18.26 -3.01 1.06
C PRO A 152 17.00 -3.82 1.40
N LEU A 153 15.81 -3.28 1.15
CA LEU A 153 14.55 -4.00 1.40
C LEU A 153 14.42 -5.24 0.51
N ARG A 154 14.74 -5.12 -0.79
CA ARG A 154 14.76 -6.24 -1.74
C ARG A 154 15.82 -7.28 -1.46
N ALA A 155 16.83 -6.99 -0.63
CA ALA A 155 17.84 -7.96 -0.22
C ALA A 155 17.31 -8.96 0.83
N ALA A 156 16.15 -8.69 1.44
CA ALA A 156 15.48 -9.58 2.39
C ALA A 156 13.98 -9.69 2.06
N PRO A 157 13.61 -10.17 0.85
CA PRO A 157 12.23 -10.17 0.41
C PRO A 157 11.36 -11.19 1.15
N ASP A 158 11.95 -12.26 1.66
CA ASP A 158 11.34 -13.33 2.44
C ASP A 158 11.25 -13.04 3.95
N ALA A 159 11.89 -11.97 4.41
CA ALA A 159 11.92 -11.53 5.81
C ALA A 159 11.40 -10.08 6.02
N PRO A 160 10.16 -9.74 5.61
CA PRO A 160 9.54 -8.43 5.83
C PRO A 160 9.54 -7.90 7.26
N GLU A 161 9.61 -8.74 8.29
CA GLU A 161 9.78 -8.29 9.67
C GLU A 161 11.07 -7.47 9.89
N ARG A 162 12.06 -7.62 8.99
CA ARG A 162 13.33 -6.86 9.02
C ARG A 162 13.29 -5.55 8.24
N TRP A 163 12.20 -5.28 7.52
CA TRP A 163 12.12 -4.11 6.64
C TRP A 163 12.15 -2.79 7.41
N GLY A 164 11.57 -2.72 8.61
CA GLY A 164 11.64 -1.53 9.47
C GLY A 164 13.08 -1.12 9.80
N GLY A 165 13.89 -2.07 10.27
CA GLY A 165 15.31 -1.83 10.56
C GLY A 165 16.13 -1.50 9.31
N ALA A 166 15.87 -2.18 8.19
CA ALA A 166 16.53 -1.89 6.91
C ALA A 166 16.17 -0.50 6.36
N LEU A 167 14.91 -0.06 6.53
CA LEU A 167 14.47 1.29 6.21
C LEU A 167 15.22 2.32 7.07
N MET A 168 15.24 2.13 8.39
CA MET A 168 15.94 3.01 9.33
C MET A 168 17.42 3.16 9.00
N ALA A 169 18.12 2.05 8.80
CA ALA A 169 19.52 2.05 8.42
C ALA A 169 19.77 2.78 7.08
N SER A 170 18.81 2.76 6.16
CA SER A 170 18.92 3.45 4.88
C SER A 170 18.78 4.97 5.04
N LEU A 171 17.82 5.42 5.86
CA LEU A 171 17.58 6.85 6.10
C LEU A 171 18.72 7.50 6.90
N LEU A 172 19.20 6.86 7.98
CA LEU A 172 20.27 7.42 8.82
C LEU A 172 21.64 7.52 8.11
N ARG A 173 21.88 6.69 7.09
CA ARG A 173 23.12 6.75 6.30
C ARG A 173 23.20 7.99 5.42
N GLU A 174 22.07 8.61 5.09
CA GLU A 174 22.07 9.80 4.24
C GLU A 174 22.57 11.02 5.02
N ASP A 175 22.29 11.11 6.33
CA ASP A 175 22.70 12.24 7.17
C ASP A 175 24.20 12.23 7.55
N GLY A 176 24.78 11.04 7.76
CA GLY A 176 26.14 10.92 8.33
C GLY A 176 27.32 11.16 7.38
N ASN A 177 27.08 11.37 6.08
CA ASN A 177 28.15 11.36 5.07
C ASN A 177 28.55 12.76 4.55
N GLU A 178 28.02 13.84 5.12
CA GLU A 178 28.30 15.21 4.65
C GLU A 178 29.48 15.90 5.35
N GLU A 179 29.92 15.45 6.54
CA GLU A 179 30.89 16.23 7.34
C GLU A 179 32.39 16.03 6.99
N GLY A 180 32.74 15.07 6.14
CA GLY A 180 34.15 14.63 6.01
C GLY A 180 34.90 14.99 4.71
N SER A 181 34.23 15.39 3.64
CA SER A 181 34.87 15.51 2.31
C SER A 181 34.81 16.93 1.75
N SER A 182 35.77 17.75 2.16
CA SER A 182 36.02 19.11 1.66
C SER A 182 36.58 19.16 0.22
N SER A 183 36.54 18.04 -0.50
CA SER A 183 36.87 17.96 -1.92
C SER A 183 35.65 18.36 -2.74
N ALA A 184 35.60 19.63 -3.14
CA ALA A 184 34.57 20.31 -3.95
C ALA A 184 34.39 19.77 -5.38
N SER A 185 34.28 18.45 -5.54
CA SER A 185 33.81 17.81 -6.75
C SER A 185 32.28 17.92 -6.74
N ALA A 186 31.71 18.63 -7.73
CA ALA A 186 30.27 18.74 -7.95
C ALA A 186 29.66 17.37 -8.27
N ALA A 187 29.46 16.55 -7.24
CA ALA A 187 28.72 15.31 -7.34
C ALA A 187 27.27 15.65 -7.73
N ALA A 188 26.72 14.88 -8.67
CA ALA A 188 25.31 15.03 -9.04
C ALA A 188 24.42 14.90 -7.79
N PRO A 189 23.33 15.68 -7.69
CA PRO A 189 22.41 15.58 -6.56
C PRO A 189 21.91 14.14 -6.43
N ARG A 190 21.96 13.59 -5.22
CA ARG A 190 21.43 12.27 -4.93
C ARG A 190 19.91 12.28 -5.18
N PRO A 191 19.34 11.20 -5.77
CA PRO A 191 17.90 11.08 -5.87
C PRO A 191 17.28 11.00 -4.47
N PRO A 192 16.07 11.54 -4.26
CA PRO A 192 15.41 11.46 -2.97
C PRO A 192 15.07 9.99 -2.61
N PRO A 193 15.05 9.64 -1.30
CA PRO A 193 14.74 8.28 -0.84
C PRO A 193 13.29 7.88 -1.14
N PHE A 194 12.39 8.86 -1.27
CA PHE A 194 11.00 8.66 -1.65
C PHE A 194 10.59 9.66 -2.73
N ARG A 195 9.70 9.22 -3.62
CA ARG A 195 9.05 10.10 -4.60
C ARG A 195 7.55 9.87 -4.55
N LEU A 196 6.81 10.93 -4.22
CA LEU A 196 5.35 10.95 -4.25
C LEU A 196 4.85 10.64 -5.66
N LEU A 197 3.84 9.78 -5.75
CA LEU A 197 3.07 9.57 -6.98
C LEU A 197 1.94 10.60 -7.03
N GLU A 198 2.25 11.77 -7.59
CA GLU A 198 1.31 12.89 -7.67
C GLU A 198 -0.01 12.48 -8.34
N GLY A 199 -1.12 12.81 -7.68
CA GLY A 199 -2.48 12.49 -8.13
C GLY A 199 -2.96 11.07 -7.80
N CYS A 200 -2.08 10.19 -7.30
CA CYS A 200 -2.43 8.81 -6.97
C CYS A 200 -3.08 8.62 -5.59
N ASP A 201 -3.33 9.68 -4.84
CA ASP A 201 -3.90 9.64 -3.50
C ASP A 201 -5.25 8.92 -3.49
N VAL A 202 -5.44 8.02 -2.53
CA VAL A 202 -6.73 7.34 -2.30
C VAL A 202 -7.37 7.80 -1.00
N LEU A 203 -8.69 7.86 -0.99
CA LEU A 203 -9.48 8.23 0.18
C LEU A 203 -10.26 7.01 0.69
N TRP A 204 -9.90 6.56 1.88
CA TRP A 204 -10.60 5.51 2.61
C TRP A 204 -11.81 6.07 3.34
N THR A 205 -12.91 5.33 3.31
CA THR A 205 -14.19 5.66 3.94
C THR A 205 -14.88 4.37 4.43
N PRO A 206 -15.75 4.44 5.45
CA PRO A 206 -16.53 3.29 5.90
C PRO A 206 -17.69 2.96 4.95
N THR A 207 -18.09 3.89 4.08
CA THR A 207 -19.25 3.76 3.20
C THR A 207 -18.82 3.51 1.75
N PRO A 208 -19.27 2.44 1.09
CA PRO A 208 -18.90 2.17 -0.29
C PRO A 208 -19.43 3.26 -1.23
N HIS A 209 -18.55 3.81 -2.08
CA HIS A 209 -18.97 4.62 -3.21
C HIS A 209 -19.94 3.86 -4.13
N ARG A 210 -21.16 4.37 -4.31
CA ARG A 210 -22.29 3.66 -4.93
C ARG A 210 -22.00 3.07 -6.32
N THR A 211 -21.28 3.79 -7.17
CA THR A 211 -20.99 3.35 -8.55
C THR A 211 -19.66 2.62 -8.69
N ARG A 212 -18.69 2.90 -7.82
CA ARG A 212 -17.31 2.40 -7.92
C ARG A 212 -17.17 1.04 -7.24
N HIS A 213 -17.85 0.87 -6.11
CA HIS A 213 -17.85 -0.38 -5.36
C HIS A 213 -19.07 -1.25 -5.67
N ALA A 214 -19.54 -1.25 -6.93
CA ALA A 214 -20.66 -2.09 -7.36
C ALA A 214 -20.37 -3.59 -7.11
N TYR A 215 -19.10 -3.99 -7.12
CA TYR A 215 -18.67 -5.34 -6.76
C TYR A 215 -18.82 -5.65 -5.25
N ALA A 216 -18.60 -4.67 -4.37
CA ALA A 216 -18.63 -4.88 -2.92
C ALA A 216 -20.06 -5.02 -2.40
N ALA A 217 -20.97 -4.18 -2.93
CA ALA A 217 -22.39 -4.17 -2.57
C ALA A 217 -23.08 -5.53 -2.78
N ARG A 218 -22.58 -6.36 -3.70
CA ARG A 218 -23.15 -7.68 -4.00
C ARG A 218 -22.68 -8.79 -3.07
N ASN A 219 -21.53 -8.61 -2.42
CA ASN A 219 -20.83 -9.73 -1.77
C ASN A 219 -20.90 -9.64 -0.25
N ARG A 220 -20.48 -8.52 0.37
CA ARG A 220 -20.38 -8.38 1.84
C ARG A 220 -20.38 -6.91 2.29
N PRO A 221 -21.55 -6.29 2.53
CA PRO A 221 -21.60 -4.87 2.87
C PRO A 221 -21.15 -4.56 4.31
N GLU A 222 -21.07 -5.56 5.19
CA GLU A 222 -20.86 -5.30 6.62
C GLU A 222 -19.38 -5.07 6.95
N ARG A 223 -19.12 -3.93 7.61
CA ARG A 223 -17.84 -3.57 8.25
C ARG A 223 -16.63 -3.48 7.30
N ALA A 224 -16.83 -3.46 5.99
CA ALA A 224 -15.76 -3.22 5.04
C ALA A 224 -15.32 -1.75 5.08
N LEU A 225 -14.05 -1.50 4.76
CA LEU A 225 -13.54 -0.16 4.50
C LEU A 225 -13.25 -0.04 3.00
N HIS A 226 -13.57 1.10 2.41
CA HIS A 226 -13.54 1.28 0.97
C HIS A 226 -12.68 2.46 0.58
N ALA A 227 -11.90 2.33 -0.48
CA ALA A 227 -11.04 3.40 -0.98
C ALA A 227 -11.27 3.65 -2.47
N VAL A 228 -11.25 4.92 -2.85
CA VAL A 228 -11.20 5.36 -4.25
C VAL A 228 -10.10 6.39 -4.43
N MET A 229 -9.52 6.48 -5.63
CA MET A 229 -8.65 7.60 -5.98
C MET A 229 -9.40 8.94 -5.88
N THR A 230 -8.75 9.93 -5.26
CA THR A 230 -9.32 11.26 -4.96
C THR A 230 -9.59 12.12 -6.19
N ASN A 231 -8.80 11.94 -7.27
CA ASN A 231 -8.87 12.76 -8.49
C ASN A 231 -9.46 12.00 -9.69
N ASP A 232 -10.33 11.02 -9.45
CA ASP A 232 -10.93 10.16 -10.49
C ASP A 232 -9.92 9.38 -11.36
N GLY A 233 -8.70 9.25 -10.84
CA GLY A 233 -7.58 8.55 -11.44
C GLY A 233 -6.30 9.40 -11.43
N ALA A 234 -5.22 8.79 -11.89
CA ALA A 234 -3.93 9.48 -12.08
C ALA A 234 -3.34 9.11 -13.44
N VAL A 235 -2.73 10.08 -14.12
CA VAL A 235 -2.00 9.82 -15.37
C VAL A 235 -0.55 9.54 -15.04
N VAL A 236 -0.11 8.29 -15.20
CA VAL A 236 1.24 7.83 -14.87
C VAL A 236 1.97 7.32 -16.12
N PRO A 237 3.30 7.40 -16.18
CA PRO A 237 4.07 6.74 -17.23
C PRO A 237 3.84 5.22 -17.23
N SER A 238 3.63 4.64 -18.41
CA SER A 238 3.49 3.19 -18.56
C SER A 238 4.83 2.49 -18.39
N VAL A 239 4.91 1.56 -17.44
CA VAL A 239 6.06 0.65 -17.31
C VAL A 239 6.05 -0.45 -18.38
N MET A 240 4.86 -0.81 -18.88
CA MET A 240 4.69 -1.86 -19.88
C MET A 240 5.01 -1.37 -21.30
N LYS A 241 4.77 -0.08 -21.57
CA LYS A 241 4.99 0.54 -22.88
C LYS A 241 5.72 1.88 -22.68
N PRO A 242 7.06 1.86 -22.55
CA PRO A 242 7.85 3.07 -22.35
C PRO A 242 7.53 4.16 -23.38
N GLY A 243 7.45 5.41 -22.92
CA GLY A 243 7.07 6.57 -23.74
C GLY A 243 5.56 6.78 -23.90
N THR A 244 4.72 5.93 -23.28
CA THR A 244 3.27 6.16 -23.19
C THR A 244 2.86 6.43 -21.74
N TYR A 245 1.66 6.98 -21.58
CA TYR A 245 1.04 7.25 -20.29
C TYR A 245 -0.22 6.40 -20.14
N LEU A 246 -0.67 6.21 -18.91
CA LEU A 246 -1.86 5.47 -18.55
C LEU A 246 -2.65 6.25 -17.51
N ARG A 247 -3.97 6.28 -17.66
CA ARG A 247 -4.85 6.72 -16.59
C ARG A 247 -5.16 5.53 -15.69
N VAL A 248 -4.64 5.53 -14.47
CA VAL A 248 -4.88 4.51 -13.45
C VAL A 248 -6.11 4.89 -12.64
N ARG A 249 -6.95 3.90 -12.31
CA ARG A 249 -8.14 4.05 -11.46
C ARG A 249 -8.24 2.88 -10.50
N ASP A 250 -7.72 3.09 -9.30
CA ASP A 250 -7.73 2.11 -8.23
C ASP A 250 -8.98 2.26 -7.36
N GLU A 251 -9.59 1.12 -7.06
CA GLU A 251 -10.61 0.98 -6.02
C GLU A 251 -10.19 -0.16 -5.11
N LEU A 252 -10.31 0.05 -3.80
CA LEU A 252 -9.91 -0.91 -2.78
C LEU A 252 -11.08 -1.20 -1.86
N SER A 253 -11.20 -2.44 -1.40
CA SER A 253 -12.10 -2.78 -0.30
C SER A 253 -11.37 -3.70 0.67
N LEU A 254 -11.49 -3.42 1.96
CA LEU A 254 -10.73 -4.07 3.02
C LEU A 254 -11.68 -4.58 4.11
N TRP A 255 -11.67 -5.90 4.31
CA TRP A 255 -12.32 -6.58 5.42
C TRP A 255 -11.28 -7.00 6.45
N GLU A 256 -11.73 -7.72 7.48
CA GLU A 256 -10.83 -8.28 8.49
C GLU A 256 -9.81 -9.25 7.87
N ASP A 257 -10.25 -10.12 6.95
CA ASP A 257 -9.43 -11.21 6.39
C ASP A 257 -9.28 -11.15 4.87
N GLU A 258 -9.71 -10.07 4.23
CA GLU A 258 -9.66 -9.94 2.77
C GLU A 258 -9.28 -8.52 2.34
N LEU A 259 -8.41 -8.41 1.34
CA LEU A 259 -8.10 -7.18 0.62
C LEU A 259 -8.47 -7.37 -0.84
N TRP A 260 -9.44 -6.59 -1.31
CA TRP A 260 -9.89 -6.62 -2.69
C TRP A 260 -9.31 -5.42 -3.44
N ILE A 261 -8.63 -5.69 -4.56
CA ILE A 261 -7.96 -4.68 -5.37
C ILE A 261 -8.55 -4.67 -6.77
N ASN A 262 -9.14 -3.54 -7.16
CA ASN A 262 -9.62 -3.30 -8.52
C ASN A 262 -8.69 -2.31 -9.24
N ASP A 263 -7.46 -2.74 -9.55
CA ASP A 263 -6.47 -1.95 -10.30
C ASP A 263 -6.81 -1.98 -11.80
N ARG A 264 -6.88 -0.80 -12.42
CA ARG A 264 -7.30 -0.62 -13.82
C ARG A 264 -6.52 0.51 -14.46
N GLY A 265 -5.93 0.22 -15.62
CA GLY A 265 -5.22 1.21 -16.43
C GLY A 265 -5.85 1.39 -17.80
N PHE A 266 -6.13 2.63 -18.14
CA PHE A 266 -6.74 3.04 -19.41
C PHE A 266 -5.76 3.88 -20.24
N ALA A 267 -6.00 3.96 -21.54
CA ALA A 267 -5.35 4.98 -22.37
C ALA A 267 -5.72 6.39 -21.85
N PRO A 268 -4.78 7.36 -21.82
CA PRO A 268 -5.02 8.69 -21.24
C PRO A 268 -6.14 9.47 -21.94
N GLU A 269 -6.31 9.22 -23.24
CA GLU A 269 -7.29 9.89 -24.11
C GLU A 269 -8.72 9.36 -23.90
N CYS A 270 -8.90 8.28 -23.13
CA CYS A 270 -10.21 7.78 -22.73
C CYS A 270 -10.80 8.69 -21.64
N ASP A 271 -11.30 9.86 -22.06
CA ASP A 271 -11.97 10.84 -21.21
C ASP A 271 -13.45 10.53 -20.99
N ARG A 272 -13.94 9.36 -21.42
CA ARG A 272 -15.34 8.97 -21.22
C ARG A 272 -15.57 8.54 -19.76
N THR A 273 -15.92 9.50 -18.93
CA THR A 273 -16.34 9.33 -17.53
C THR A 273 -17.79 8.91 -17.38
N ASP A 274 -18.62 9.11 -18.41
CA ASP A 274 -20.07 9.18 -18.22
C ASP A 274 -20.76 7.81 -18.28
N ASP A 275 -20.08 6.78 -18.80
CA ASP A 275 -20.59 5.40 -18.80
C ASP A 275 -19.45 4.38 -18.65
N PRO A 276 -19.10 3.98 -17.42
CA PRO A 276 -18.08 2.95 -17.18
C PRO A 276 -18.45 1.58 -17.78
N GLY A 277 -19.72 1.38 -18.18
CA GLY A 277 -20.17 0.17 -18.89
C GLY A 277 -19.88 0.17 -20.39
N ASN A 278 -19.42 1.29 -20.96
CA ASN A 278 -19.19 1.46 -22.40
C ASN A 278 -17.78 1.98 -22.73
N ILE A 279 -16.79 1.58 -21.93
CA ILE A 279 -15.38 1.76 -22.28
C ILE A 279 -15.06 0.70 -23.35
N GLY A 280 -14.62 1.15 -24.53
CA GLY A 280 -14.24 0.23 -25.60
C GLY A 280 -13.11 -0.70 -25.14
N GLU A 281 -13.11 -1.96 -25.59
CA GLU A 281 -12.02 -2.90 -25.28
C GLU A 281 -10.64 -2.33 -25.64
N ASP A 282 -10.57 -1.45 -26.65
CA ASP A 282 -9.35 -0.80 -27.13
C ASP A 282 -8.77 0.25 -26.17
N ASP A 283 -9.55 0.75 -25.21
CA ASP A 283 -9.10 1.76 -24.24
C ASP A 283 -8.43 1.14 -23.01
N TRP A 284 -8.58 -0.18 -22.82
CA TRP A 284 -8.00 -0.91 -21.70
C TRP A 284 -6.54 -1.29 -21.96
N VAL A 285 -5.66 -0.92 -21.04
CA VAL A 285 -4.24 -1.26 -21.15
C VAL A 285 -3.82 -2.35 -20.17
N TYR A 286 -4.21 -2.25 -18.90
CA TYR A 286 -3.88 -3.28 -17.92
C TYR A 286 -4.90 -3.36 -16.78
N GLY A 287 -4.79 -4.42 -15.98
CA GLY A 287 -5.61 -4.65 -14.80
C GLY A 287 -6.80 -5.55 -15.10
N ASN A 288 -7.76 -5.56 -14.18
CA ASN A 288 -8.92 -6.44 -14.21
C ASN A 288 -9.92 -6.04 -15.31
N ARG A 289 -9.97 -6.79 -16.41
CA ARG A 289 -10.86 -6.52 -17.55
C ARG A 289 -12.34 -6.86 -17.32
N ARG A 290 -12.67 -7.70 -16.34
CA ARG A 290 -14.05 -8.19 -16.12
C ARG A 290 -14.81 -7.40 -15.06
N GLY A 291 -14.16 -6.44 -14.41
CA GLY A 291 -14.74 -5.75 -13.26
C GLY A 291 -14.87 -6.65 -12.02
N VAL A 292 -14.19 -7.82 -12.00
CA VAL A 292 -14.05 -8.68 -10.83
C VAL A 292 -12.70 -8.40 -10.15
N PRO A 293 -12.66 -7.75 -8.98
CA PRO A 293 -11.39 -7.38 -8.35
C PRO A 293 -10.54 -8.62 -8.02
N TYR A 294 -9.23 -8.40 -7.87
CA TYR A 294 -8.36 -9.39 -7.24
C TYR A 294 -8.80 -9.54 -5.78
N ALA A 295 -9.38 -10.69 -5.44
CA ALA A 295 -9.90 -10.97 -4.11
C ALA A 295 -8.81 -11.71 -3.32
N MET A 296 -8.03 -10.96 -2.55
CA MET A 296 -6.88 -11.49 -1.82
C MET A 296 -7.31 -11.86 -0.40
N GLU A 297 -7.09 -13.11 -0.01
CA GLU A 297 -7.36 -13.66 1.30
C GLU A 297 -6.11 -13.53 2.18
N ARG A 298 -6.32 -13.21 3.46
CA ARG A 298 -5.21 -13.01 4.41
C ARG A 298 -4.59 -14.34 4.80
N ALA A 299 -3.29 -14.49 4.55
CA ALA A 299 -2.48 -15.62 5.00
C ALA A 299 -1.92 -15.39 6.41
N ALA A 300 -1.44 -14.17 6.70
CA ALA A 300 -0.85 -13.82 8.00
C ALA A 300 -1.11 -12.36 8.41
N ARG A 301 -0.93 -12.07 9.70
CA ARG A 301 -0.93 -10.74 10.30
C ARG A 301 0.45 -10.40 10.87
N PHE A 302 0.77 -9.11 10.92
CA PHE A 302 1.88 -8.63 11.74
C PHE A 302 1.36 -8.26 13.12
N SER A 303 2.03 -8.75 14.15
CA SER A 303 1.84 -8.36 15.54
C SER A 303 3.13 -7.80 16.11
N THR A 304 3.02 -6.76 16.93
CA THR A 304 4.15 -6.23 17.69
C THR A 304 4.53 -7.24 18.75
N VAL A 305 5.82 -7.59 18.82
CA VAL A 305 6.34 -8.43 19.89
C VAL A 305 6.77 -7.50 21.01
N ASP A 306 6.20 -7.68 22.20
CA ASP A 306 6.69 -6.99 23.40
C ASP A 306 8.14 -7.42 23.62
N GLY A 307 9.08 -6.53 23.32
CA GLY A 307 10.48 -6.74 23.65
C GLY A 307 10.64 -6.88 25.16
N ASP A 308 11.54 -7.77 25.60
CA ASP A 308 11.84 -7.97 27.03
C ASP A 308 12.60 -6.75 27.59
N GLY A 309 11.92 -5.61 27.70
CA GLY A 309 12.23 -4.43 28.53
C GLY A 309 13.66 -3.87 28.50
N GLY A 310 14.46 -4.17 27.48
CA GLY A 310 15.80 -3.58 27.34
C GLY A 310 15.68 -2.12 26.94
N ASP A 311 16.04 -1.22 27.85
CA ASP A 311 15.85 0.25 27.76
C ASP A 311 16.47 0.96 26.53
N ASP A 312 17.13 0.26 25.60
CA ASP A 312 17.94 0.88 24.54
C ASP A 312 17.51 0.59 23.08
N ASP A 313 16.62 -0.39 22.82
CA ASP A 313 16.21 -0.76 21.45
C ASP A 313 14.70 -0.52 21.23
N ASP A 314 14.31 0.74 21.00
CA ASP A 314 12.94 1.18 20.63
C ASP A 314 12.48 0.71 19.22
N ASP A 315 13.24 -0.16 18.54
CA ASP A 315 12.88 -0.63 17.22
C ASP A 315 11.76 -1.67 17.34
N ALA A 316 10.57 -1.33 16.87
CA ALA A 316 9.43 -2.23 16.85
C ALA A 316 9.78 -3.53 16.09
N VAL A 317 9.81 -4.65 16.82
CA VAL A 317 10.00 -5.98 16.23
C VAL A 317 8.62 -6.57 15.94
N PHE A 318 8.39 -6.92 14.69
CA PHE A 318 7.14 -7.57 14.28
C PHE A 318 7.32 -9.08 14.19
N ALA A 319 6.30 -9.83 14.63
CA ALA A 319 6.14 -11.23 14.32
C ALA A 319 5.04 -11.42 13.28
N ARG A 320 5.22 -12.44 12.42
CA ARG A 320 4.17 -12.91 11.53
C ARG A 320 3.35 -13.99 12.22
N GLU A 321 2.06 -13.78 12.33
CA GLU A 321 1.09 -14.75 12.83
C GLU A 321 0.27 -15.30 11.67
N VAL A 322 0.39 -16.60 11.40
CA VAL A 322 -0.42 -17.27 10.37
C VAL A 322 -1.88 -17.33 10.82
N VAL A 323 -2.78 -16.80 9.99
CA VAL A 323 -4.22 -16.82 10.24
C VAL A 323 -4.97 -17.77 9.30
N ASP A 324 -4.41 -18.06 8.12
CA ASP A 324 -4.89 -19.12 7.23
C ASP A 324 -3.76 -20.09 6.91
N ALA A 325 -3.74 -21.22 7.62
CA ALA A 325 -2.74 -22.26 7.45
C ALA A 325 -2.74 -22.86 6.02
N ALA A 326 -3.87 -22.85 5.31
CA ALA A 326 -3.95 -23.37 3.96
C ALA A 326 -3.43 -22.38 2.89
N LEU A 327 -3.11 -21.14 3.29
CA LEU A 327 -2.42 -20.15 2.45
C LEU A 327 -1.00 -19.83 2.94
N ALA A 328 -0.56 -20.35 4.08
CA ALA A 328 0.75 -20.05 4.65
C ALA A 328 1.90 -20.35 3.67
N TRP A 329 1.77 -21.43 2.91
CA TRP A 329 2.75 -21.85 1.90
C TRP A 329 3.01 -20.75 0.83
N THR A 330 2.07 -19.84 0.59
CA THR A 330 2.23 -18.75 -0.40
C THR A 330 3.25 -17.67 0.02
N MET A 331 3.61 -17.59 1.31
CA MET A 331 4.46 -16.52 1.86
C MET A 331 5.96 -16.65 1.55
N GLY A 332 6.38 -17.75 0.91
CA GLY A 332 7.76 -17.98 0.48
C GLY A 332 8.30 -19.36 0.86
N SER A 333 9.55 -19.64 0.49
CA SER A 333 10.19 -20.96 0.64
C SER A 333 10.35 -21.42 2.08
N SER A 334 10.36 -20.51 3.06
CA SER A 334 10.43 -20.86 4.48
C SER A 334 9.11 -21.42 5.04
N TRP A 335 8.00 -21.30 4.30
CA TRP A 335 6.66 -21.67 4.72
C TRP A 335 6.08 -22.87 3.96
N ARG A 336 6.85 -23.47 3.05
CA ARG A 336 6.40 -24.58 2.21
C ARG A 336 7.52 -25.54 1.89
N ASP A 337 7.16 -26.75 1.49
CA ASP A 337 8.06 -27.64 0.77
C ASP A 337 7.94 -27.45 -0.75
N GLU A 338 8.96 -27.88 -1.49
CA GLU A 338 9.03 -27.70 -2.94
C GLU A 338 8.02 -28.59 -3.69
N ASP A 339 7.65 -29.75 -3.12
CA ASP A 339 6.69 -30.68 -3.74
C ASP A 339 5.27 -30.09 -3.66
N GLU A 340 4.87 -29.56 -2.49
CA GLU A 340 3.63 -28.80 -2.33
C GLU A 340 3.60 -27.61 -3.30
N TYR A 341 4.69 -26.85 -3.39
CA TYR A 341 4.76 -25.73 -4.32
C TYR A 341 4.50 -26.18 -5.77
N CYS A 342 5.17 -27.25 -6.20
CA CYS A 342 5.01 -27.79 -7.55
C CYS A 342 3.57 -28.25 -7.82
N GLU A 343 2.96 -28.98 -6.89
CA GLU A 343 1.56 -29.44 -7.00
C GLU A 343 0.59 -28.26 -7.15
N ARG A 344 0.75 -27.23 -6.31
CA ARG A 344 -0.09 -26.02 -6.36
C ARG A 344 0.14 -25.22 -7.63
N MET A 345 1.39 -25.11 -8.08
CA MET A 345 1.72 -24.47 -9.37
C MET A 345 1.06 -25.19 -10.54
N GLU A 346 1.07 -26.52 -10.55
CA GLU A 346 0.39 -27.32 -11.57
C GLU A 346 -1.12 -27.09 -11.59
N ALA A 347 -1.75 -27.01 -10.42
CA ALA A 347 -3.19 -26.75 -10.27
C ALA A 347 -3.61 -25.41 -10.90
N VAL A 348 -2.73 -24.39 -10.89
CA VAL A 348 -3.00 -23.08 -11.49
C VAL A 348 -2.47 -22.92 -12.92
N GLY A 349 -1.98 -23.99 -13.54
CA GLY A 349 -1.48 -24.01 -14.92
C GLY A 349 -0.05 -23.51 -15.10
N GLY A 350 0.74 -23.50 -14.02
CA GLY A 350 2.16 -23.10 -14.01
C GLY A 350 2.41 -21.61 -13.73
N PRO A 351 3.68 -21.15 -13.80
CA PRO A 351 4.08 -19.80 -13.40
C PRO A 351 3.38 -18.70 -14.20
N SER A 352 2.91 -17.65 -13.52
CA SER A 352 2.23 -16.51 -14.14
C SER A 352 3.12 -15.80 -15.19
N ALA A 353 4.44 -15.89 -15.07
CA ALA A 353 5.37 -15.33 -16.05
C ALA A 353 5.43 -16.11 -17.38
N ILE A 354 5.17 -17.42 -17.37
CA ILE A 354 5.35 -18.30 -18.54
C ILE A 354 4.13 -18.27 -19.47
N MET A 355 2.94 -17.91 -18.98
CA MET A 355 1.71 -17.91 -19.78
C MET A 355 1.64 -16.82 -20.87
N ASN A 356 2.72 -16.06 -21.08
CA ASN A 356 2.80 -14.93 -22.02
C ASN A 356 3.59 -15.21 -23.30
N ILE A 357 3.83 -16.46 -23.68
CA ILE A 357 4.49 -16.76 -24.96
C ILE A 357 3.41 -17.03 -26.02
N PRO A 358 3.10 -16.08 -26.92
CA PRO A 358 2.14 -16.32 -27.99
C PRO A 358 2.75 -17.38 -28.92
N GLY A 359 2.12 -18.55 -29.02
CA GLY A 359 2.51 -19.58 -30.01
C GLY A 359 2.67 -21.00 -29.49
N LYS A 360 2.47 -21.28 -28.21
CA LYS A 360 2.29 -22.66 -27.73
C LYS A 360 0.83 -22.87 -27.30
N LYS A 361 0.00 -23.30 -28.25
CA LYS A 361 -1.25 -24.00 -27.97
C LYS A 361 -1.04 -25.49 -28.22
#